data_AF-A0A1X1Q5A2-F1
#
_entry.id   AF-A0A1X1Q5A2-F1
#
_cell.length_a   1.000
_cell.length_b   1.000
_cell.length_c   1.000
_cell.angle_alpha   90.00
_cell.angle_beta   90.00
_cell.angle_gamma   90.00
#
_symmetry.space_group_name_H-M   'P 1'
#
loop_
_entity.id
_entity.type
_entity.pdbx_description
1 polymer ?
#
loop_
_entity_poly.entity_id
_entity_poly.type
_entity_poly.pdbx_seq_one_letter_code
_entity_poly.pdbx_strand_id
1 'polypeptide(L)'
;MSKKKNSATTSFLFNISHKMLTPLNAMAELTNTLENNLDDEEKARECIKKIRESHTFMQNLINNVLDTARLESGIAVVEETYGNINVLMNSIAKEFKGLMKRKNIRFSTNIDIKHPDVMVDFTKVKGILLNLISNAHKYTPEGGKIHINVRELNCDKPDYALYETTISDTGSGIPQEALPHLFDAFSSGGSSSSGGILSTGLGMHIVKELVNVLDGTITVKTREGEGTDFIVTLPHRLNTQITHDMRILLAEDNELNADIAIALLEDRGFKVERAVDGVQCVEMLRGSEPGYYDIILMDVEMPHMDGHKATKIIRRLKDSVHSTIPIIAMTANASDEDKRKTLLVGMNAHVAKPFDVDKLYATIFNVLAHKTYYIQTDGLETFRKKYTNLGCKCGFFIYYVDWDEQITYADQGTAEIFGCANEAEFLQLVGGTFKTLVHANDIEQVQKSITQQQESSSMNLDLVDYDVIRKDGQIRHLADIGYKVFDGERLVYFVYIADITDINKK
;
A
#
# COMPACT_ATOMS: atom_id res chain seq x y z
N MET A 1 23.60 -4.88 27.94
CA MET A 1 22.67 -4.92 26.79
C MET A 1 23.14 -4.11 25.57
N SER A 2 23.87 -2.99 25.72
CA SER A 2 24.38 -2.19 24.58
C SER A 2 25.41 -2.89 23.66
N LYS A 3 26.34 -3.71 24.18
CA LYS A 3 27.38 -4.37 23.36
C LYS A 3 26.89 -5.43 22.36
N LYS A 4 25.76 -6.12 22.64
CA LYS A 4 25.19 -7.14 21.73
C LYS A 4 24.43 -6.51 20.54
N LYS A 5 23.81 -5.34 20.74
CA LYS A 5 23.09 -4.62 19.66
C LYS A 5 24.07 -4.11 18.59
N ASN A 6 25.19 -3.51 19.01
CA ASN A 6 26.20 -3.01 18.07
C ASN A 6 26.85 -4.13 17.22
N SER A 7 27.15 -5.30 17.78
CA SER A 7 27.76 -6.39 17.00
C SER A 7 26.81 -6.98 15.95
N ALA A 8 25.51 -7.10 16.28
CA ALA A 8 24.49 -7.58 15.35
C ALA A 8 24.29 -6.62 14.17
N THR A 9 24.21 -5.31 14.43
CA THR A 9 24.10 -4.27 13.39
C THR A 9 25.33 -4.24 12.47
N THR A 10 26.55 -4.40 13.01
CA THR A 10 27.76 -4.48 12.18
C THR A 10 27.80 -5.75 11.31
N SER A 11 27.41 -6.91 11.84
CA SER A 11 27.34 -8.16 11.05
C SER A 11 26.26 -8.10 9.98
N PHE A 12 25.12 -7.46 10.26
CA PHE A 12 24.05 -7.22 9.30
C PHE A 12 24.54 -6.38 8.10
N LEU A 13 25.16 -5.22 8.36
CA LEU A 13 25.70 -4.33 7.31
C LEU A 13 26.79 -5.00 6.46
N PHE A 14 27.65 -5.80 7.08
CA PHE A 14 28.68 -6.57 6.38
C PHE A 14 28.05 -7.61 5.43
N ASN A 15 27.05 -8.36 5.90
CA ASN A 15 26.35 -9.38 5.10
C ASN A 15 25.57 -8.76 3.93
N ILE A 16 24.95 -7.59 4.12
CA ILE A 16 24.32 -6.82 3.04
C ILE A 16 25.35 -6.48 1.97
N SER A 17 26.46 -5.87 2.38
CA SER A 17 27.49 -5.38 1.46
C SER A 17 28.01 -6.52 0.58
N HIS A 18 28.30 -7.69 1.17
CA HIS A 18 28.74 -8.87 0.43
C HIS A 18 27.66 -9.40 -0.54
N LYS A 19 26.40 -9.49 -0.10
CA LYS A 19 25.29 -9.97 -0.94
C LYS A 19 24.89 -8.99 -2.04
N MET A 20 25.20 -7.70 -1.90
CA MET A 20 25.04 -6.69 -2.95
C MET A 20 26.18 -6.75 -3.98
N LEU A 21 27.43 -6.94 -3.54
CA LEU A 21 28.59 -6.96 -4.43
C LEU A 21 28.59 -8.15 -5.40
N THR A 22 28.09 -9.32 -4.96
CA THR A 22 28.07 -10.55 -5.77
C THR A 22 27.26 -10.39 -7.09
N PRO A 23 25.97 -10.01 -7.07
CA PRO A 23 25.19 -9.79 -8.29
C PRO A 23 25.71 -8.60 -9.10
N LEU A 24 26.24 -7.56 -8.45
CA LEU A 24 26.79 -6.39 -9.13
C LEU A 24 28.02 -6.74 -9.97
N ASN A 25 28.94 -7.52 -9.42
CA ASN A 25 30.10 -8.03 -10.16
C ASN A 25 29.68 -8.99 -11.29
N ALA A 26 28.68 -9.84 -11.05
CA ALA A 26 28.14 -10.73 -12.07
C ALA A 26 27.50 -9.94 -13.23
N MET A 27 26.76 -8.87 -12.96
CA MET A 27 26.20 -8.00 -14.00
C MET A 27 27.29 -7.29 -14.81
N ALA A 28 28.36 -6.81 -14.16
CA ALA A 28 29.49 -6.21 -14.86
C ALA A 28 30.16 -7.22 -15.81
N GLU A 29 30.39 -8.45 -15.36
CA GLU A 29 30.98 -9.52 -16.18
C GLU A 29 30.06 -9.95 -17.34
N LEU A 30 28.76 -10.10 -17.09
CA LEU A 30 27.77 -10.43 -18.12
C LEU A 30 27.61 -9.32 -19.15
N THR A 31 27.74 -8.06 -18.73
CA THR A 31 27.71 -6.91 -19.65
C THR A 31 28.95 -6.91 -20.54
N ASN A 32 30.14 -7.10 -19.97
CA ASN A 32 31.37 -7.27 -20.75
C ASN A 32 31.29 -8.47 -21.70
N THR A 33 30.69 -9.57 -21.27
CA THR A 33 30.49 -10.77 -22.11
C THR A 33 29.53 -10.50 -23.25
N LEU A 34 28.44 -9.78 -22.99
CA LEU A 34 27.47 -9.35 -23.99
C LEU A 34 28.11 -8.44 -25.04
N GLU A 35 28.89 -7.44 -24.62
CA GLU A 35 29.63 -6.53 -25.51
C GLU A 35 30.58 -7.28 -26.45
N ASN A 36 31.24 -8.34 -25.95
CA ASN A 36 32.18 -9.15 -26.73
C ASN A 36 31.52 -10.23 -27.59
N ASN A 37 30.20 -10.46 -27.47
CA ASN A 37 29.47 -11.53 -28.16
C ASN A 37 28.16 -11.02 -28.79
N LEU A 38 28.12 -9.77 -29.26
CA LEU A 38 26.93 -9.16 -29.86
C LEU A 38 26.43 -9.91 -31.11
N ASP A 39 27.32 -10.62 -31.80
CA ASP A 39 27.00 -11.39 -33.00
C ASP A 39 26.39 -12.78 -32.69
N ASP A 40 26.42 -13.21 -31.43
CA ASP A 40 25.87 -14.49 -30.96
C ASP A 40 24.53 -14.24 -30.25
N GLU A 41 23.43 -14.33 -31.01
CA GLU A 41 22.07 -14.03 -30.53
C GLU A 41 21.65 -14.92 -29.33
N GLU A 42 22.14 -16.16 -29.27
CA GLU A 42 21.80 -17.10 -28.20
C GLU A 42 22.50 -16.70 -26.89
N LYS A 43 23.82 -16.46 -26.95
CA LYS A 43 24.58 -15.98 -25.79
C LYS A 43 24.13 -14.59 -25.34
N ALA A 44 23.81 -13.70 -26.28
CA ALA A 44 23.33 -12.36 -25.98
C ALA A 44 22.01 -12.42 -25.18
N ARG A 45 21.05 -13.25 -25.63
CA ARG A 45 19.79 -13.49 -24.90
C ARG A 45 20.03 -14.09 -23.51
N GLU A 46 20.96 -15.04 -23.37
CA GLU A 46 21.30 -15.63 -22.08
C GLU A 46 21.89 -14.60 -21.12
N CYS A 47 22.81 -13.74 -21.59
CA CYS A 47 23.40 -12.66 -20.80
C CYS A 47 22.34 -11.67 -20.35
N ILE A 48 21.46 -11.22 -21.27
CA ILE A 48 20.34 -10.31 -20.93
C ILE A 48 19.43 -10.94 -19.89
N LYS A 49 19.11 -12.23 -20.01
CA LYS A 49 18.30 -12.96 -19.03
C LYS A 49 18.95 -12.95 -17.65
N LYS A 50 20.23 -13.31 -17.55
CA LYS A 50 20.97 -13.35 -16.27
C LYS A 50 21.17 -11.95 -15.66
N ILE A 51 21.34 -10.92 -16.49
CA ILE A 51 21.40 -9.52 -16.03
C ILE A 51 20.05 -9.13 -15.41
N ARG A 52 18.92 -9.44 -16.05
CA ARG A 52 17.58 -9.16 -15.48
C ARG A 52 17.33 -9.94 -14.19
N GLU A 53 17.74 -11.20 -14.12
CA GLU A 53 17.65 -12.00 -12.89
C GLU A 53 18.46 -11.37 -11.74
N SER A 54 19.68 -10.92 -12.03
CA SER A 54 20.56 -10.26 -11.05
C SER A 54 20.03 -8.89 -10.62
N HIS A 55 19.47 -8.10 -11.54
CA HIS A 55 18.78 -6.85 -11.25
C HIS A 55 17.58 -7.07 -10.32
N THR A 56 16.72 -8.03 -10.66
CA THR A 56 15.55 -8.38 -9.84
C THR A 56 15.96 -8.87 -8.45
N PHE A 57 17.05 -9.65 -8.36
CA PHE A 57 17.61 -10.06 -7.07
C PHE A 57 18.08 -8.87 -6.23
N MET A 58 18.79 -7.90 -6.83
CA MET A 58 19.21 -6.69 -6.11
C MET A 58 18.03 -5.86 -5.64
N GLN A 59 17.01 -5.66 -6.47
CA GLN A 59 15.79 -4.95 -6.09
C GLN A 59 15.12 -5.62 -4.88
N ASN A 60 14.97 -6.94 -4.92
CA ASN A 60 14.41 -7.69 -3.80
C ASN A 60 15.30 -7.61 -2.55
N LEU A 61 16.63 -7.61 -2.70
CA LEU A 61 17.55 -7.47 -1.56
C LEU A 61 17.45 -6.09 -0.93
N ILE A 62 17.39 -5.03 -1.73
CA ILE A 62 17.23 -3.65 -1.26
C ILE A 62 15.92 -3.51 -0.50
N ASN A 63 14.80 -3.94 -1.08
CA ASN A 63 13.49 -3.87 -0.44
C ASN A 63 13.50 -4.61 0.91
N ASN A 64 14.00 -5.85 0.94
CA ASN A 64 14.09 -6.63 2.18
C ASN A 64 15.00 -5.99 3.27
N VAL A 65 16.07 -5.30 2.86
CA VAL A 65 16.96 -4.59 3.80
C VAL A 65 16.26 -3.37 4.40
N LEU A 66 15.56 -2.61 3.55
CA LEU A 66 14.73 -1.49 4.00
C LEU A 66 13.66 -1.97 4.98
N ASP A 67 13.04 -3.13 4.72
CA ASP A 67 12.04 -3.74 5.60
C ASP A 67 12.59 -4.06 6.97
N THR A 68 13.74 -4.73 6.98
CA THR A 68 14.40 -5.12 8.22
C THR A 68 14.78 -3.89 9.03
N ALA A 69 15.38 -2.87 8.41
CA ALA A 69 15.76 -1.63 9.09
C ALA A 69 14.53 -0.88 9.67
N ARG A 70 13.41 -0.89 8.96
CA ARG A 70 12.17 -0.23 9.39
C ARG A 70 11.50 -0.99 10.54
N LEU A 71 11.45 -2.32 10.47
CA LEU A 71 10.94 -3.17 11.55
C LEU A 71 11.77 -3.02 12.85
N GLU A 72 13.10 -3.03 12.74
CA GLU A 72 14.01 -2.89 13.89
C GLU A 72 13.94 -1.51 14.57
N SER A 73 13.53 -0.47 13.83
CA SER A 73 13.37 0.89 14.36
C SER A 73 12.09 1.09 15.18
N GLY A 74 11.15 0.14 15.16
CA GLY A 74 9.87 0.22 15.89
C GLY A 74 8.87 1.21 15.30
N ILE A 75 9.12 1.72 14.08
CA ILE A 75 8.27 2.70 13.38
C ILE A 75 7.08 2.02 12.67
N ALA A 76 7.06 0.68 12.56
CA ALA A 76 6.01 -0.06 11.86
C ALA A 76 4.66 -0.03 12.64
N VAL A 77 3.83 0.96 12.35
CA VAL A 77 2.44 1.04 12.85
C VAL A 77 1.56 0.03 12.09
N VAL A 78 0.68 -0.65 12.82
CA VAL A 78 -0.36 -1.51 12.24
C VAL A 78 -1.52 -0.62 11.80
N GLU A 79 -1.87 -0.67 10.52
CA GLU A 79 -3.01 0.08 9.98
C GLU A 79 -4.13 -0.91 9.64
N GLU A 80 -5.10 -1.04 10.55
CA GLU A 80 -6.25 -1.93 10.34
C GLU A 80 -7.21 -1.34 9.31
N THR A 81 -7.49 -2.11 8.26
CA THR A 81 -8.52 -1.81 7.26
C THR A 81 -9.55 -2.93 7.24
N TYR A 82 -10.79 -2.62 6.84
CA TYR A 82 -11.79 -3.61 6.53
C TYR A 82 -11.35 -4.42 5.31
N GLY A 83 -11.59 -5.71 5.37
CA GLY A 83 -11.59 -6.55 4.19
C GLY A 83 -12.13 -7.94 4.46
N ASN A 84 -12.20 -8.70 3.38
CA ASN A 84 -12.77 -10.04 3.39
C ASN A 84 -11.67 -11.09 3.17
N ILE A 85 -11.51 -12.01 4.12
CA ILE A 85 -10.48 -13.05 4.06
C ILE A 85 -10.64 -13.96 2.84
N ASN A 86 -11.87 -14.27 2.42
CA ASN A 86 -12.09 -15.07 1.22
C ASN A 86 -11.55 -14.36 -0.03
N VAL A 87 -11.83 -13.05 -0.15
CA VAL A 87 -11.35 -12.24 -1.28
C VAL A 87 -9.82 -12.18 -1.28
N LEU A 88 -9.20 -11.91 -0.13
CA LEU A 88 -7.74 -11.91 0.02
C LEU A 88 -7.14 -13.24 -0.46
N MET A 89 -7.61 -14.36 0.10
CA MET A 89 -7.07 -15.68 -0.20
C MET A 89 -7.29 -16.07 -1.67
N ASN A 90 -8.45 -15.77 -2.23
CA ASN A 90 -8.74 -16.02 -3.64
C ASN A 90 -7.85 -15.18 -4.56
N SER A 91 -7.58 -13.92 -4.20
CA SER A 91 -6.70 -13.04 -4.98
C SER A 91 -5.26 -13.58 -5.03
N ILE A 92 -4.72 -14.00 -3.89
CA ILE A 92 -3.38 -14.60 -3.77
C ILE A 92 -3.33 -15.93 -4.52
N ALA A 93 -4.34 -16.79 -4.33
CA ALA A 93 -4.40 -18.08 -5.02
C ALA A 93 -4.41 -17.91 -6.55
N LYS A 94 -5.13 -16.91 -7.07
CA LYS A 94 -5.18 -16.59 -8.50
C LYS A 94 -3.82 -16.17 -9.05
N GLU A 95 -3.06 -15.37 -8.29
CA GLU A 95 -1.71 -14.92 -8.66
C GLU A 95 -0.74 -16.10 -8.85
N PHE A 96 -0.77 -17.08 -7.93
CA PHE A 96 0.10 -18.24 -8.00
C PHE A 96 -0.38 -19.36 -8.91
N LYS A 97 -1.69 -19.44 -9.23
CA LYS A 97 -2.23 -20.51 -10.09
C LYS A 97 -1.49 -20.66 -11.41
N GLY A 98 -1.08 -19.55 -12.03
CA GLY A 98 -0.27 -19.55 -13.25
C GLY A 98 1.15 -20.06 -13.04
N LEU A 99 1.80 -19.65 -11.96
CA LEU A 99 3.15 -20.09 -11.57
C LEU A 99 3.20 -21.60 -11.27
N MET A 100 2.21 -22.10 -10.54
CA MET A 100 2.09 -23.52 -10.18
C MET A 100 1.86 -24.39 -11.42
N LYS A 101 0.97 -23.95 -12.32
CA LYS A 101 0.68 -24.67 -13.57
C LYS A 101 1.91 -24.82 -14.46
N ARG A 102 2.75 -23.77 -14.56
CA ARG A 102 4.00 -23.81 -15.34
C ARG A 102 5.00 -24.84 -14.82
N LYS A 103 5.00 -25.10 -13.51
CA LYS A 103 5.87 -26.10 -12.84
C LYS A 103 5.14 -27.42 -12.57
N ASN A 104 3.97 -27.64 -13.20
CA ASN A 104 3.13 -28.82 -13.01
C ASN A 104 2.89 -29.19 -11.53
N ILE A 105 2.74 -28.19 -10.65
CA ILE A 105 2.45 -28.37 -9.23
C ILE A 105 0.94 -28.40 -9.03
N ARG A 106 0.43 -29.40 -8.31
CA ARG A 106 -0.98 -29.45 -7.89
C ARG A 106 -1.21 -28.44 -6.77
N PHE A 107 -1.98 -27.40 -7.07
CA PHE A 107 -2.30 -26.33 -6.14
C PHE A 107 -3.76 -26.37 -5.72
N SER A 108 -4.01 -26.30 -4.41
CA SER A 108 -5.36 -26.36 -3.84
C SER A 108 -5.48 -25.47 -2.61
N THR A 109 -6.69 -24.96 -2.39
CA THR A 109 -7.00 -24.04 -1.29
C THR A 109 -8.29 -24.50 -0.61
N ASN A 110 -8.29 -24.55 0.71
CA ASN A 110 -9.46 -24.80 1.54
C ASN A 110 -9.61 -23.65 2.54
N ILE A 111 -10.81 -23.10 2.66
CA ILE A 111 -11.11 -21.99 3.57
C ILE A 111 -12.35 -22.39 4.36
N ASP A 112 -12.19 -22.50 5.68
CA ASP A 112 -13.24 -22.85 6.64
C ASP A 112 -13.27 -21.81 7.76
N ILE A 113 -14.00 -20.72 7.50
CA ILE A 113 -14.12 -19.57 8.41
C ILE A 113 -15.59 -19.21 8.58
N LYS A 114 -15.96 -18.78 9.79
CA LYS A 114 -17.32 -18.35 10.13
C LYS A 114 -17.49 -16.86 9.85
N HIS A 115 -16.44 -16.08 10.13
CA HIS A 115 -16.43 -14.64 9.99
C HIS A 115 -15.43 -14.26 8.87
N PRO A 116 -15.89 -14.00 7.64
CA PRO A 116 -15.00 -13.61 6.56
C PRO A 116 -14.62 -12.13 6.61
N ASP A 117 -15.45 -11.29 7.25
CA ASP A 117 -15.29 -9.84 7.33
C ASP A 117 -14.52 -9.44 8.60
N VAL A 118 -13.35 -8.82 8.41
CA VAL A 118 -12.42 -8.49 9.49
C VAL A 118 -11.79 -7.11 9.31
N MET A 119 -11.28 -6.56 10.41
CA MET A 119 -10.41 -5.39 10.43
C MET A 119 -8.97 -5.85 10.68
N VAL A 120 -8.10 -5.71 9.67
CA VAL A 120 -6.70 -6.12 9.74
C VAL A 120 -5.85 -5.33 8.74
N ASP A 121 -4.54 -5.29 8.96
CA ASP A 121 -3.58 -4.79 7.98
C ASP A 121 -3.37 -5.82 6.86
N PHE A 122 -4.19 -5.75 5.80
CA PHE A 122 -4.15 -6.65 4.66
C PHE A 122 -2.80 -6.64 3.93
N THR A 123 -2.10 -5.51 3.92
CA THR A 123 -0.79 -5.38 3.27
C THR A 123 0.23 -6.26 3.96
N LYS A 124 0.32 -6.18 5.29
CA LYS A 124 1.23 -7.01 6.09
C LYS A 124 0.85 -8.49 6.03
N VAL A 125 -0.44 -8.83 6.14
CA VAL A 125 -0.94 -10.21 6.00
C VAL A 125 -0.61 -10.79 4.62
N LYS A 126 -0.89 -10.03 3.55
CA LYS A 126 -0.54 -10.43 2.18
C LYS A 126 0.97 -10.64 2.04
N GLY A 127 1.79 -9.75 2.58
CA GLY A 127 3.25 -9.87 2.60
C GLY A 127 3.74 -11.19 3.22
N ILE A 128 3.15 -11.61 4.35
CA ILE A 128 3.43 -12.91 4.97
C ILE A 128 3.10 -14.06 4.02
N LEU A 129 1.88 -14.07 3.49
CA LEU A 129 1.37 -15.16 2.66
C LEU A 129 2.14 -15.29 1.34
N LEU A 130 2.43 -14.17 0.66
CA LEU A 130 3.21 -14.16 -0.58
C LEU A 130 4.60 -14.78 -0.38
N ASN A 131 5.29 -14.42 0.72
CA ASN A 131 6.62 -14.97 1.04
C ASN A 131 6.57 -16.48 1.25
N LEU A 132 5.60 -16.96 2.03
CA LEU A 132 5.48 -18.38 2.34
C LEU A 132 5.08 -19.21 1.11
N ILE A 133 4.11 -18.74 0.31
CA ILE A 133 3.68 -19.44 -0.91
C ILE A 133 4.77 -19.43 -1.99
N SER A 134 5.52 -18.33 -2.10
CA SER A 134 6.68 -18.24 -3.00
C SER A 134 7.77 -19.24 -2.62
N ASN A 135 8.06 -19.39 -1.32
CA ASN A 135 8.97 -20.43 -0.84
C ASN A 135 8.46 -21.83 -1.17
N ALA A 136 7.19 -22.12 -0.90
CA ALA A 136 6.59 -23.40 -1.26
C ALA A 136 6.75 -23.70 -2.76
N HIS A 137 6.45 -22.73 -3.64
CA HIS A 137 6.64 -22.86 -5.10
C HIS A 137 8.10 -23.13 -5.47
N LYS A 138 9.03 -22.41 -4.84
CA LYS A 138 10.47 -22.51 -5.11
C LYS A 138 11.00 -23.90 -4.79
N TYR A 139 10.71 -24.42 -3.58
CA TYR A 139 11.30 -25.65 -3.06
C TYR A 139 10.52 -26.93 -3.40
N THR A 140 9.28 -26.81 -3.89
CA THR A 140 8.51 -27.96 -4.39
C THR A 140 8.99 -28.33 -5.80
N PRO A 141 9.39 -29.59 -6.08
CA PRO A 141 9.76 -30.03 -7.42
C PRO A 141 8.55 -30.14 -8.37
N GLU A 142 8.81 -30.32 -9.66
CA GLU A 142 7.76 -30.56 -10.66
C GLU A 142 6.92 -31.80 -10.30
N GLY A 143 5.59 -31.72 -10.47
CA GLY A 143 4.66 -32.80 -10.11
C GLY A 143 4.29 -32.87 -8.62
N GLY A 144 4.88 -32.01 -7.78
CA GLY A 144 4.58 -31.89 -6.36
C GLY A 144 3.19 -31.33 -6.05
N LYS A 145 2.92 -31.11 -4.76
CA LYS A 145 1.66 -30.54 -4.27
C LYS A 145 1.93 -29.37 -3.34
N ILE A 146 1.09 -28.35 -3.45
CA ILE A 146 0.99 -27.26 -2.49
C ILE A 146 -0.47 -27.09 -2.10
N HIS A 147 -0.74 -27.06 -0.80
CA HIS A 147 -2.07 -26.89 -0.24
C HIS A 147 -2.09 -25.72 0.75
N ILE A 148 -3.11 -24.88 0.65
CA ILE A 148 -3.35 -23.80 1.61
C ILE A 148 -4.64 -24.12 2.35
N ASN A 149 -4.59 -24.16 3.68
CA ASN A 149 -5.76 -24.35 4.52
C ASN A 149 -5.90 -23.17 5.48
N VAL A 150 -7.05 -22.51 5.46
CA VAL A 150 -7.38 -21.41 6.38
C VAL A 150 -8.51 -21.85 7.28
N ARG A 151 -8.32 -21.75 8.59
CA ARG A 151 -9.36 -22.04 9.58
C ARG A 151 -9.50 -20.93 10.61
N GLU A 152 -10.71 -20.76 11.09
CA GLU A 152 -11.01 -19.87 12.21
C GLU A 152 -11.01 -20.63 13.54
N LEU A 153 -10.30 -20.08 14.52
CA LEU A 153 -10.22 -20.57 15.90
C LEU A 153 -10.74 -19.48 16.85
N ASN A 154 -11.24 -19.89 18.01
CA ASN A 154 -11.68 -18.94 19.03
C ASN A 154 -10.49 -18.12 19.55
N CYS A 155 -10.74 -16.82 19.81
CA CYS A 155 -9.80 -15.96 20.51
C CYS A 155 -10.33 -15.64 21.92
N ASP A 156 -9.42 -15.50 22.88
CA ASP A 156 -9.78 -15.05 24.24
C ASP A 156 -10.09 -13.54 24.29
N LYS A 157 -9.65 -12.78 23.27
CA LYS A 157 -9.93 -11.35 23.15
C LYS A 157 -11.36 -11.15 22.62
N PRO A 158 -12.21 -10.33 23.27
CA PRO A 158 -13.55 -10.03 22.76
C PRO A 158 -13.48 -9.32 21.41
N ASP A 159 -14.41 -9.60 20.51
CA ASP A 159 -14.46 -9.10 19.13
C ASP A 159 -13.27 -9.52 18.25
N TYR A 160 -12.50 -10.54 18.63
CA TYR A 160 -11.43 -11.12 17.80
C TYR A 160 -11.67 -12.60 17.53
N ALA A 161 -11.15 -13.08 16.41
CA ALA A 161 -10.95 -14.51 16.15
C ALA A 161 -9.50 -14.75 15.70
N LEU A 162 -9.01 -15.96 15.91
CA LEU A 162 -7.69 -16.37 15.45
C LEU A 162 -7.82 -17.05 14.08
N TYR A 163 -7.09 -16.56 13.09
CA TYR A 163 -7.06 -17.14 11.75
C TYR A 163 -5.77 -17.91 11.58
N GLU A 164 -5.88 -19.23 11.52
CA GLU A 164 -4.75 -20.11 11.28
C GLU A 164 -4.68 -20.45 9.78
N THR A 165 -3.62 -19.99 9.14
CA THR A 165 -3.28 -20.33 7.76
C THR A 165 -2.12 -21.31 7.73
N THR A 166 -2.39 -22.52 7.22
CA THR A 166 -1.38 -23.54 6.97
C THR A 166 -1.04 -23.57 5.48
N ILE A 167 0.24 -23.46 5.16
CA ILE A 167 0.78 -23.62 3.80
C ILE A 167 1.65 -24.87 3.82
N SER A 168 1.16 -25.92 3.16
CA SER A 168 1.78 -27.23 3.07
C SER A 168 2.38 -27.44 1.69
N ASP A 169 3.63 -27.88 1.64
CA ASP A 169 4.34 -28.23 0.42
C ASP A 169 4.95 -29.63 0.48
N THR A 170 5.13 -30.28 -0.66
CA THR A 170 5.81 -31.59 -0.77
C THR A 170 7.23 -31.44 -1.34
N GLY A 171 7.93 -30.39 -0.94
CA GLY A 171 9.29 -30.08 -1.37
C GLY A 171 10.36 -30.86 -0.61
N SER A 172 11.59 -30.34 -0.64
CA SER A 172 12.76 -30.99 -0.02
C SER A 172 12.71 -31.08 1.51
N GLY A 173 11.77 -30.38 2.15
CA GLY A 173 11.81 -30.17 3.61
C GLY A 173 13.01 -29.30 4.03
N ILE A 174 13.07 -29.01 5.33
CA ILE A 174 14.14 -28.24 5.96
C ILE A 174 14.95 -29.17 6.88
N PRO A 175 16.29 -29.21 6.74
CA PRO A 175 17.15 -29.98 7.63
C PRO A 175 17.01 -29.53 9.10
N GLN A 176 17.05 -30.48 10.03
CA GLN A 176 16.88 -30.21 11.47
C GLN A 176 17.91 -29.20 12.01
N GLU A 177 19.13 -29.20 11.47
CA GLU A 177 20.19 -28.26 11.86
C GLU A 177 19.90 -26.81 11.43
N ALA A 178 19.09 -26.61 10.39
CA ALA A 178 18.74 -25.30 9.86
C ALA A 178 17.53 -24.68 10.57
N LEU A 179 16.69 -25.48 11.23
CA LEU A 179 15.45 -25.02 11.90
C LEU A 179 15.67 -23.93 12.96
N PRO A 180 16.67 -24.03 13.87
CA PRO A 180 16.90 -22.99 14.89
C PRO A 180 17.25 -21.61 14.29
N HIS A 181 17.79 -21.60 13.07
CA HIS A 181 18.28 -20.41 12.39
C HIS A 181 17.38 -19.93 11.26
N LEU A 182 16.24 -20.59 11.03
CA LEU A 182 15.36 -20.33 9.89
C LEU A 182 14.87 -18.88 9.79
N PHE A 183 14.68 -18.23 10.94
CA PHE A 183 14.19 -16.86 11.03
C PHE A 183 15.32 -15.83 11.27
N ASP A 184 16.57 -16.28 11.33
CA ASP A 184 17.73 -15.39 11.46
C ASP A 184 17.95 -14.66 10.12
N ALA A 185 18.25 -13.36 10.20
CA ALA A 185 18.57 -12.56 9.02
C ALA A 185 19.78 -13.15 8.26
N PHE A 186 19.64 -13.25 6.94
CA PHE A 186 20.62 -13.85 6.02
C PHE A 186 20.87 -15.34 6.18
N SER A 187 20.08 -16.05 6.98
CA SER A 187 20.12 -17.51 7.00
C SER A 187 19.71 -18.05 5.63
N SER A 188 20.48 -18.99 5.11
CA SER A 188 20.12 -19.78 3.94
C SER A 188 20.45 -21.21 4.34
N GLY A 189 19.43 -22.04 4.52
CA GLY A 189 19.60 -23.43 4.93
C GLY A 189 20.62 -24.12 4.02
N GLY A 190 21.73 -24.55 4.63
CA GLY A 190 22.72 -25.50 4.11
C GLY A 190 23.10 -25.44 2.62
N SER A 191 24.32 -25.00 2.36
CA SER A 191 25.15 -25.29 1.16
C SER A 191 24.69 -24.78 -0.21
N SER A 192 25.52 -23.91 -0.75
CA SER A 192 25.61 -23.40 -2.12
C SER A 192 25.94 -24.49 -3.16
N SER A 193 25.15 -25.56 -3.21
CA SER A 193 25.40 -26.67 -4.12
C SER A 193 24.11 -27.42 -4.44
N SER A 194 23.36 -26.89 -5.40
CA SER A 194 22.61 -27.60 -6.46
C SER A 194 21.49 -26.69 -7.00
N GLY A 195 21.76 -25.96 -8.09
CA GLY A 195 20.73 -25.28 -8.87
C GLY A 195 20.49 -23.79 -8.58
N GLY A 196 21.52 -22.96 -8.76
CA GLY A 196 21.43 -21.63 -9.40
C GLY A 196 20.58 -20.49 -8.82
N ILE A 197 19.72 -20.68 -7.81
CA ILE A 197 18.80 -19.62 -7.35
C ILE A 197 19.38 -18.92 -6.12
N LEU A 198 20.04 -17.78 -6.33
CA LEU A 198 20.42 -16.87 -5.24
C LEU A 198 19.16 -16.46 -4.45
N SER A 199 19.25 -16.51 -3.12
CA SER A 199 18.18 -16.04 -2.23
C SER A 199 18.73 -15.03 -1.22
N THR A 200 17.93 -14.02 -0.91
CA THR A 200 18.34 -12.93 -0.02
C THR A 200 18.58 -13.45 1.41
N GLY A 201 17.87 -14.50 1.83
CA GLY A 201 17.92 -15.02 3.20
C GLY A 201 17.23 -14.08 4.21
N LEU A 202 16.49 -13.08 3.72
CA LEU A 202 15.76 -12.12 4.55
C LEU A 202 14.25 -12.39 4.59
N GLY A 203 13.69 -13.10 3.61
CA GLY A 203 12.24 -13.30 3.52
C GLY A 203 11.62 -13.95 4.76
N MET A 204 12.29 -14.94 5.37
CA MET A 204 11.78 -15.60 6.59
C MET A 204 11.94 -14.74 7.84
N HIS A 205 13.02 -13.95 7.91
CA HIS A 205 13.17 -12.95 8.96
C HIS A 205 12.04 -11.92 8.91
N ILE A 206 11.74 -11.38 7.72
CA ILE A 206 10.62 -10.43 7.51
C ILE A 206 9.28 -11.06 7.88
N VAL A 207 9.02 -12.31 7.47
CA VAL A 207 7.79 -13.02 7.89
C VAL A 207 7.69 -13.10 9.41
N LYS A 208 8.79 -13.45 10.10
CA LYS A 208 8.78 -13.56 11.55
C LYS A 208 8.47 -12.21 12.21
N GLU A 209 9.08 -11.14 11.75
CA GLU A 209 8.85 -9.80 12.26
C GLU A 209 7.43 -9.30 11.98
N LEU A 210 6.90 -9.49 10.76
CA LEU A 210 5.51 -9.13 10.44
C LEU A 210 4.50 -9.89 11.29
N VAL A 211 4.73 -11.19 11.52
CA VAL A 211 3.89 -12.00 12.41
C VAL A 211 3.95 -11.45 13.84
N ASN A 212 5.12 -11.04 14.33
CA ASN A 212 5.25 -10.46 15.67
C ASN A 212 4.53 -9.09 15.76
N VAL A 213 4.66 -8.23 14.74
CA VAL A 213 3.98 -6.93 14.66
C VAL A 213 2.46 -7.08 14.67
N LEU A 214 1.94 -8.16 14.09
CA LEU A 214 0.51 -8.47 14.06
C LEU A 214 0.04 -9.31 15.28
N ASP A 215 0.83 -9.37 16.36
CA ASP A 215 0.54 -10.16 17.57
C ASP A 215 0.23 -11.64 17.29
N GLY A 216 0.82 -12.19 16.22
CA GLY A 216 0.60 -13.55 15.76
C GLY A 216 1.68 -14.54 16.19
N THR A 217 1.53 -15.78 15.72
CA THR A 217 2.53 -16.84 15.88
C THR A 217 2.80 -17.53 14.55
N ILE A 218 4.02 -18.04 14.39
CA ILE A 218 4.41 -18.87 13.25
C ILE A 218 5.11 -20.13 13.77
N THR A 219 4.67 -21.29 13.29
CA THR A 219 5.23 -22.61 13.60
C THR A 219 5.57 -23.33 12.31
N VAL A 220 6.65 -24.12 12.32
CA VAL A 220 7.09 -24.89 11.17
C VAL A 220 7.12 -26.37 11.53
N LYS A 221 6.45 -27.20 10.73
CA LYS A 221 6.55 -28.66 10.80
C LYS A 221 7.17 -29.13 9.50
N THR A 222 8.27 -29.86 9.56
CA THR A 222 9.01 -30.22 8.35
C THR A 222 9.71 -31.55 8.53
N ARG A 223 9.85 -32.27 7.42
CA ARG A 223 10.67 -33.48 7.36
C ARG A 223 11.42 -33.49 6.04
N GLU A 224 12.73 -33.70 6.14
CA GLU A 224 13.61 -33.73 4.99
C GLU A 224 13.16 -34.80 3.99
N GLY A 225 13.01 -34.39 2.73
CA GLY A 225 12.48 -35.18 1.62
C GLY A 225 10.96 -35.36 1.57
N GLU A 226 10.21 -34.94 2.59
CA GLU A 226 8.74 -35.11 2.65
C GLU A 226 7.96 -33.80 2.51
N GLY A 227 8.59 -32.66 2.83
CA GLY A 227 8.02 -31.33 2.65
C GLY A 227 7.96 -30.51 3.94
N THR A 228 7.22 -29.40 3.89
CA THR A 228 7.10 -28.43 4.99
C THR A 228 5.69 -27.88 5.11
N ASP A 229 5.23 -27.77 6.36
CA ASP A 229 4.04 -27.01 6.75
C ASP A 229 4.48 -25.75 7.51
N PHE A 230 4.18 -24.59 6.94
CA PHE A 230 4.22 -23.33 7.65
C PHE A 230 2.83 -23.00 8.20
N ILE A 231 2.72 -22.81 9.50
CA ILE A 231 1.46 -22.56 10.20
C ILE A 231 1.55 -21.17 10.82
N VAL A 232 0.80 -20.22 10.28
CA VAL A 232 0.71 -18.85 10.79
C VAL A 232 -0.64 -18.65 11.44
N THR A 233 -0.67 -18.18 12.67
CA THR A 233 -1.90 -17.84 13.40
C THR A 233 -1.89 -16.36 13.72
N LEU A 234 -2.88 -15.61 13.22
CA LEU A 234 -3.00 -14.17 13.43
C LEU A 234 -4.34 -13.85 14.11
N PRO A 235 -4.36 -12.97 15.13
CA PRO A 235 -5.60 -12.39 15.62
C PRO A 235 -6.13 -11.39 14.60
N HIS A 236 -7.42 -11.50 14.25
CA HIS A 236 -8.12 -10.49 13.46
C HIS A 236 -9.32 -9.98 14.24
N ARG A 237 -9.52 -8.67 14.22
CA ARG A 237 -10.70 -8.06 14.81
C ARG A 237 -11.88 -8.34 13.91
N LEU A 238 -12.91 -8.97 14.45
CA LEU A 238 -14.14 -9.25 13.75
C LEU A 238 -14.85 -7.93 13.45
N ASN A 239 -15.38 -7.80 12.24
CA ASN A 239 -16.24 -6.67 11.93
C ASN A 239 -17.68 -6.96 12.39
N THR A 240 -17.94 -6.86 13.70
CA THR A 240 -19.25 -7.12 14.30
C THR A 240 -20.22 -5.92 14.21
N GLN A 241 -19.72 -4.75 13.80
CA GLN A 241 -20.45 -3.48 13.97
C GLN A 241 -21.29 -3.02 12.78
N ILE A 242 -21.22 -3.66 11.62
CA ILE A 242 -21.79 -3.04 10.42
C ILE A 242 -22.87 -3.91 9.81
N THR A 243 -24.11 -3.39 9.76
CA THR A 243 -24.78 -3.01 8.50
C THR A 243 -26.28 -2.72 8.60
N HIS A 244 -27.00 -3.10 9.65
CA HIS A 244 -28.46 -3.20 9.54
C HIS A 244 -29.27 -1.89 9.53
N ASP A 245 -28.64 -0.73 9.72
CA ASP A 245 -29.38 0.54 9.82
C ASP A 245 -28.72 1.75 9.13
N MET A 246 -27.60 1.55 8.42
CA MET A 246 -26.90 2.68 7.80
C MET A 246 -27.63 3.21 6.58
N ARG A 247 -27.63 4.54 6.42
CA ARG A 247 -28.35 5.27 5.37
C ARG A 247 -27.38 5.83 4.33
N ILE A 248 -27.58 5.42 3.09
CA ILE A 248 -26.79 5.83 1.93
C ILE A 248 -27.62 6.79 1.08
N LEU A 249 -27.07 7.96 0.78
CA LEU A 249 -27.57 8.82 -0.28
C LEU A 249 -26.85 8.47 -1.59
N LEU A 250 -27.58 7.89 -2.54
CA LEU A 250 -27.07 7.49 -3.84
C LEU A 250 -27.41 8.54 -4.89
N ALA A 251 -26.44 9.25 -5.44
CA ALA A 251 -26.63 10.16 -6.57
C ALA A 251 -26.24 9.45 -7.88
N GLU A 252 -27.24 9.05 -8.67
CA GLU A 252 -27.08 8.36 -9.96
C GLU A 252 -28.26 8.72 -10.89
N ASP A 253 -27.95 9.27 -12.05
CA ASP A 253 -28.92 9.76 -13.03
C ASP A 253 -29.55 8.63 -13.86
N ASN A 254 -28.78 7.57 -14.13
CA ASN A 254 -29.26 6.42 -14.86
C ASN A 254 -30.12 5.49 -13.97
N GLU A 255 -31.39 5.32 -14.34
CA GLU A 255 -32.36 4.51 -13.59
C GLU A 255 -31.91 3.05 -13.40
N LEU A 256 -31.40 2.41 -14.46
CA LEU A 256 -30.96 1.02 -14.40
C LEU A 256 -29.73 0.84 -13.51
N ASN A 257 -28.75 1.74 -13.58
CA ASN A 257 -27.59 1.70 -12.68
C ASN A 257 -28.00 1.90 -11.23
N ALA A 258 -28.92 2.83 -10.98
CA ALA A 258 -29.42 3.11 -9.64
C ALA A 258 -30.15 1.91 -9.06
N ASP A 259 -31.04 1.26 -9.81
CA ASP A 259 -31.76 0.07 -9.36
C ASP A 259 -30.81 -1.08 -9.02
N ILE A 260 -29.76 -1.30 -9.82
CA ILE A 260 -28.72 -2.31 -9.54
C ILE A 260 -27.98 -1.95 -8.25
N ALA A 261 -27.54 -0.71 -8.08
CA ALA A 261 -26.81 -0.28 -6.89
C ALA A 261 -27.68 -0.39 -5.63
N ILE A 262 -28.93 0.06 -5.69
CA ILE A 262 -29.89 -0.03 -4.59
C ILE A 262 -30.10 -1.49 -4.20
N ALA A 263 -30.38 -2.38 -5.16
CA ALA A 263 -30.59 -3.80 -4.88
C ALA A 263 -29.37 -4.45 -4.19
N LEU A 264 -28.15 -4.13 -4.65
CA LEU A 264 -26.92 -4.63 -4.03
C LEU A 264 -26.72 -4.09 -2.61
N LEU A 265 -27.01 -2.82 -2.36
CA LEU A 265 -26.83 -2.22 -1.03
C LEU A 265 -27.92 -2.70 -0.06
N GLU A 266 -29.18 -2.76 -0.49
CA GLU A 266 -30.28 -3.24 0.36
C GLU A 266 -30.12 -4.73 0.73
N ASP A 267 -29.57 -5.57 -0.15
CA ASP A 267 -29.24 -6.99 0.16
C ASP A 267 -28.28 -7.12 1.35
N ARG A 268 -27.45 -6.10 1.61
CA ARG A 268 -26.56 -6.04 2.78
C ARG A 268 -27.13 -5.30 3.99
N GLY A 269 -28.40 -4.89 3.93
CA GLY A 269 -29.10 -4.24 5.03
C GLY A 269 -28.96 -2.72 5.08
N PHE A 270 -28.36 -2.09 4.07
CA PHE A 270 -28.32 -0.63 3.97
C PHE A 270 -29.70 -0.08 3.59
N LYS A 271 -30.01 1.12 4.06
CA LYS A 271 -31.16 1.92 3.60
C LYS A 271 -30.66 2.89 2.54
N VAL A 272 -31.22 2.86 1.34
CA VAL A 272 -30.73 3.72 0.24
C VAL A 272 -31.82 4.70 -0.18
N GLU A 273 -31.45 5.98 -0.26
CA GLU A 273 -32.29 7.02 -0.86
C GLU A 273 -31.59 7.56 -2.10
N ARG A 274 -32.32 7.68 -3.21
CA ARG A 274 -31.77 8.07 -4.51
C ARG A 274 -31.96 9.56 -4.77
N ALA A 275 -30.89 10.20 -5.22
CA ALA A 275 -30.89 11.46 -5.96
C ALA A 275 -30.59 11.21 -7.44
N VAL A 276 -31.27 11.90 -8.36
CA VAL A 276 -31.10 11.74 -9.82
C VAL A 276 -30.00 12.62 -10.40
N ASP A 277 -29.49 13.59 -9.65
CA ASP A 277 -28.36 14.42 -10.02
C ASP A 277 -27.69 15.05 -8.79
N GLY A 278 -26.62 15.84 -9.01
CA GLY A 278 -25.91 16.53 -7.96
C GLY A 278 -26.73 17.65 -7.29
N VAL A 279 -27.72 18.23 -7.97
CA VAL A 279 -28.60 19.27 -7.40
C VAL A 279 -29.47 18.65 -6.32
N GLN A 280 -30.20 17.59 -6.68
CA GLN A 280 -31.09 16.89 -5.77
C GLN A 280 -30.31 16.28 -4.61
N CYS A 281 -29.11 15.74 -4.85
CA CYS A 281 -28.26 15.21 -3.78
C CYS A 281 -27.94 16.27 -2.71
N VAL A 282 -27.56 17.48 -3.14
CA VAL A 282 -27.28 18.59 -2.21
C VAL A 282 -28.56 19.04 -1.48
N GLU A 283 -29.70 19.08 -2.16
CA GLU A 283 -30.98 19.47 -1.56
C GLU A 283 -31.47 18.45 -0.51
N MET A 284 -31.39 17.15 -0.82
CA MET A 284 -31.74 16.07 0.11
C MET A 284 -30.86 16.10 1.35
N LEU A 285 -29.55 16.28 1.20
CA LEU A 285 -28.63 16.41 2.33
C LEU A 285 -28.91 17.67 3.17
N ARG A 286 -29.23 18.81 2.54
CA ARG A 286 -29.58 20.05 3.26
C ARG A 286 -30.91 19.94 4.01
N GLY A 287 -31.86 19.19 3.46
CA GLY A 287 -33.17 18.98 4.03
C GLY A 287 -33.20 17.94 5.15
N SER A 288 -32.18 17.09 5.24
CA SER A 288 -32.07 16.08 6.30
C SER A 288 -31.51 16.65 7.61
N GLU A 289 -31.79 15.97 8.72
CA GLU A 289 -31.14 16.27 10.00
C GLU A 289 -29.65 15.85 9.95
N PRO A 290 -28.75 16.58 10.64
CA PRO A 290 -27.35 16.19 10.77
C PRO A 290 -27.19 14.74 11.27
N GLY A 291 -26.48 13.91 10.50
CA GLY A 291 -26.27 12.50 10.81
C GLY A 291 -27.38 11.56 10.31
N TYR A 292 -28.35 12.06 9.56
CA TYR A 292 -29.37 11.23 8.91
C TYR A 292 -28.79 10.30 7.84
N TYR A 293 -27.81 10.78 7.06
CA TYR A 293 -27.05 9.97 6.12
C TYR A 293 -25.66 9.67 6.67
N ASP A 294 -25.22 8.42 6.53
CA ASP A 294 -23.90 7.97 6.96
C ASP A 294 -22.85 8.17 5.87
N ILE A 295 -23.26 8.07 4.60
CA ILE A 295 -22.36 8.14 3.44
C ILE A 295 -23.13 8.53 2.18
N ILE A 296 -22.41 9.17 1.25
CA ILE A 296 -22.90 9.49 -0.10
C ILE A 296 -22.13 8.67 -1.12
N LEU A 297 -22.85 7.98 -2.01
CA LEU A 297 -22.29 7.41 -3.23
C LEU A 297 -22.65 8.36 -4.38
N MET A 298 -21.66 8.98 -4.99
CA MET A 298 -21.84 10.11 -5.90
C MET A 298 -21.32 9.76 -7.29
N ASP A 299 -22.19 9.66 -8.29
CA ASP A 299 -21.75 9.61 -9.67
C ASP A 299 -21.01 10.90 -10.04
N VAL A 300 -19.88 10.75 -10.74
CA VAL A 300 -19.09 11.89 -11.19
C VAL A 300 -19.75 12.56 -12.39
N GLU A 301 -20.32 11.79 -13.30
CA GLU A 301 -20.85 12.28 -14.56
C GLU A 301 -22.38 12.29 -14.54
N MET A 302 -22.95 13.39 -14.04
CA MET A 302 -24.39 13.60 -13.99
C MET A 302 -24.81 14.86 -14.75
N PRO A 303 -26.03 14.91 -15.32
CA PRO A 303 -26.60 16.12 -15.89
C PRO A 303 -26.83 17.19 -14.81
N HIS A 304 -27.01 18.44 -15.24
CA HIS A 304 -27.28 19.63 -14.41
C HIS A 304 -26.15 20.02 -13.44
N MET A 305 -25.76 19.11 -12.54
CA MET A 305 -24.63 19.28 -11.63
C MET A 305 -23.87 17.96 -11.51
N ASP A 306 -22.61 17.99 -11.96
CA ASP A 306 -21.66 16.89 -11.79
C ASP A 306 -21.28 16.66 -10.32
N GLY A 307 -20.79 15.46 -10.00
CA GLY A 307 -20.42 15.07 -8.65
C GLY A 307 -19.31 15.93 -8.05
N HIS A 308 -18.38 16.46 -8.86
CA HIS A 308 -17.31 17.33 -8.36
C HIS A 308 -17.86 18.67 -7.83
N LYS A 309 -18.80 19.28 -8.56
CA LYS A 309 -19.48 20.51 -8.13
C LYS A 309 -20.35 20.27 -6.90
N ALA A 310 -21.09 19.17 -6.88
CA ALA A 310 -21.92 18.79 -5.73
C ALA A 310 -21.06 18.64 -4.46
N THR A 311 -19.95 17.90 -4.54
CA THR A 311 -19.00 17.75 -3.43
C THR A 311 -18.48 19.09 -2.93
N LYS A 312 -18.05 20.00 -3.81
CA LYS A 312 -17.58 21.33 -3.38
C LYS A 312 -18.64 22.13 -2.64
N ILE A 313 -19.90 21.99 -3.03
CA ILE A 313 -21.02 22.65 -2.34
C ILE A 313 -21.24 22.00 -0.96
N ILE A 314 -21.21 20.67 -0.88
CA ILE A 314 -21.36 19.91 0.37
C ILE A 314 -20.26 20.30 1.36
N ARG A 315 -18.99 20.31 0.93
CA ARG A 315 -17.85 20.69 1.77
C ARG A 315 -17.90 22.13 2.30
N ARG A 316 -18.67 23.03 1.67
CA ARG A 316 -18.86 24.42 2.09
C ARG A 316 -20.12 24.66 2.94
N LEU A 317 -20.86 23.60 3.29
CA LEU A 317 -22.00 23.72 4.20
C LEU A 317 -21.52 24.16 5.59
N LYS A 318 -22.31 25.02 6.24
CA LYS A 318 -22.00 25.52 7.59
C LYS A 318 -22.16 24.44 8.67
N ASP A 319 -23.06 23.49 8.43
CA ASP A 319 -23.24 22.35 9.30
C ASP A 319 -22.02 21.42 9.19
N SER A 320 -21.33 21.20 10.31
CA SER A 320 -20.09 20.43 10.33
C SER A 320 -20.30 18.95 10.05
N VAL A 321 -21.49 18.40 10.33
CA VAL A 321 -21.79 16.99 10.08
C VAL A 321 -22.01 16.76 8.59
N HIS A 322 -22.83 17.58 7.94
CA HIS A 322 -23.04 17.51 6.50
C HIS A 322 -21.77 17.85 5.70
N SER A 323 -20.99 18.85 6.13
CA SER A 323 -19.77 19.20 5.39
C SER A 323 -18.65 18.18 5.52
N THR A 324 -18.70 17.32 6.54
CA THR A 324 -17.73 16.24 6.77
C THR A 324 -18.24 14.86 6.36
N ILE A 325 -19.48 14.76 5.82
CA ILE A 325 -20.05 13.47 5.43
C ILE A 325 -19.13 12.73 4.44
N PRO A 326 -18.90 11.43 4.59
CA PRO A 326 -18.10 10.68 3.64
C PRO A 326 -18.76 10.64 2.25
N ILE A 327 -17.95 10.85 1.20
CA ILE A 327 -18.40 10.84 -0.20
C ILE A 327 -17.51 9.89 -1.00
N ILE A 328 -18.09 8.85 -1.59
CA ILE A 328 -17.40 7.94 -2.51
C ILE A 328 -17.83 8.26 -3.94
N ALA A 329 -16.86 8.57 -4.80
CA ALA A 329 -17.08 8.78 -6.21
C ALA A 329 -17.42 7.47 -6.92
N MET A 330 -18.43 7.46 -7.78
CA MET A 330 -18.69 6.37 -8.71
C MET A 330 -18.26 6.85 -10.10
N THR A 331 -17.32 6.14 -10.73
CA THR A 331 -16.71 6.60 -11.98
C THR A 331 -16.80 5.53 -13.07
N ALA A 332 -17.09 5.93 -14.31
CA ALA A 332 -17.01 5.02 -15.45
C ALA A 332 -15.55 4.76 -15.86
N ASN A 333 -14.64 5.69 -15.54
CA ASN A 333 -13.22 5.59 -15.82
C ASN A 333 -12.43 5.40 -14.52
N ALA A 334 -11.57 4.39 -14.47
CA ALA A 334 -10.73 4.07 -13.31
C ALA A 334 -9.29 4.57 -13.47
N SER A 335 -9.07 5.55 -14.36
CA SER A 335 -7.75 6.14 -14.58
C SER A 335 -7.24 6.82 -13.30
N ASP A 336 -5.93 6.75 -13.04
CA ASP A 336 -5.36 7.36 -11.83
C ASP A 336 -5.51 8.89 -11.82
N GLU A 337 -5.65 9.52 -12.99
CA GLU A 337 -5.96 10.95 -13.07
C GLU A 337 -7.34 11.29 -12.52
N ASP A 338 -8.36 10.49 -12.83
CA ASP A 338 -9.73 10.73 -12.36
C ASP A 338 -9.87 10.47 -10.85
N LYS A 339 -9.16 9.45 -10.33
CA LYS A 339 -9.04 9.21 -8.89
C LYS A 339 -8.44 10.41 -8.17
N ARG A 340 -7.37 11.01 -8.71
CA ARG A 340 -6.77 12.21 -8.12
C ARG A 340 -7.72 13.40 -8.12
N LYS A 341 -8.46 13.62 -9.21
CA LYS A 341 -9.42 14.74 -9.32
C LYS A 341 -10.53 14.64 -8.28
N THR A 342 -11.07 13.44 -8.07
CA THR A 342 -12.13 13.20 -7.08
C THR A 342 -11.64 13.42 -5.64
N LEU A 343 -10.45 12.92 -5.30
CA LEU A 343 -9.84 13.18 -3.99
C LEU A 343 -9.53 14.67 -3.77
N LEU A 344 -8.99 15.37 -4.78
CA LEU A 344 -8.67 16.80 -4.72
C LEU A 344 -9.88 17.73 -4.50
N VAL A 345 -11.09 17.31 -4.88
CA VAL A 345 -12.31 18.07 -4.60
C VAL A 345 -12.90 17.76 -3.22
N GLY A 346 -12.28 16.87 -2.45
CA GLY A 346 -12.67 16.50 -1.09
C GLY A 346 -13.57 15.27 -1.00
N MET A 347 -13.62 14.41 -2.03
CA MET A 347 -14.19 13.07 -1.90
C MET A 347 -13.23 12.16 -1.13
N ASN A 348 -13.76 11.10 -0.53
CA ASN A 348 -13.02 10.19 0.35
C ASN A 348 -12.45 8.96 -0.37
N ALA A 349 -13.08 8.51 -1.46
CA ALA A 349 -12.59 7.39 -2.27
C ALA A 349 -13.33 7.37 -3.61
N HIS A 350 -12.97 6.42 -4.48
CA HIS A 350 -13.71 6.14 -5.72
C HIS A 350 -13.94 4.64 -5.90
N VAL A 351 -15.00 4.29 -6.63
CA VAL A 351 -15.33 2.94 -7.08
C VAL A 351 -15.68 3.00 -8.56
N ALA A 352 -15.14 2.05 -9.34
CA ALA A 352 -15.39 1.98 -10.77
C ALA A 352 -16.74 1.31 -11.08
N LYS A 353 -17.43 1.81 -12.12
CA LYS A 353 -18.61 1.19 -12.73
C LYS A 353 -18.19 0.31 -13.92
N PRO A 354 -18.76 -0.88 -14.12
CA PRO A 354 -19.75 -1.56 -13.27
C PRO A 354 -19.13 -2.00 -11.93
N PHE A 355 -19.95 -2.00 -10.87
CA PHE A 355 -19.48 -2.25 -9.51
C PHE A 355 -18.99 -3.70 -9.34
N ASP A 356 -17.77 -3.84 -8.84
CA ASP A 356 -17.37 -5.05 -8.12
C ASP A 356 -17.97 -4.96 -6.70
N VAL A 357 -18.86 -5.89 -6.39
CA VAL A 357 -19.66 -5.90 -5.16
C VAL A 357 -18.77 -5.94 -3.92
N ASP A 358 -17.76 -6.80 -3.92
CA ASP A 358 -16.84 -6.94 -2.79
C ASP A 358 -15.99 -5.66 -2.62
N LYS A 359 -15.56 -5.07 -3.75
CA LYS A 359 -14.81 -3.81 -3.72
C LYS A 359 -15.68 -2.65 -3.20
N LEU A 360 -16.92 -2.53 -3.65
CA LEU A 360 -17.82 -1.46 -3.22
C LEU A 360 -18.04 -1.49 -1.70
N TYR A 361 -18.34 -2.65 -1.14
CA TYR A 361 -18.52 -2.78 0.31
C TYR A 361 -17.23 -2.51 1.07
N ALA A 362 -16.09 -3.02 0.57
CA ALA A 362 -14.81 -2.75 1.21
C ALA A 362 -14.50 -1.26 1.26
N THR A 363 -14.73 -0.54 0.15
CA THR A 363 -14.55 0.90 0.11
C THR A 363 -15.51 1.63 1.07
N ILE A 364 -16.78 1.24 1.13
CA ILE A 364 -17.76 1.84 2.07
C ILE A 364 -17.28 1.69 3.51
N PHE A 365 -16.94 0.47 3.95
CA PHE A 365 -16.54 0.25 5.34
C PHE A 365 -15.19 0.90 5.68
N ASN A 366 -14.23 0.84 4.74
CA ASN A 366 -12.95 1.49 4.93
C ASN A 366 -13.10 3.01 5.06
N VAL A 367 -13.90 3.63 4.20
CA VAL A 367 -14.18 5.06 4.27
C VAL A 367 -14.93 5.44 5.55
N LEU A 368 -15.87 4.62 6.03
CA LEU A 368 -16.56 4.87 7.28
C LEU A 368 -15.61 4.77 8.49
N ALA A 369 -14.69 3.80 8.50
CA ALA A 369 -13.65 3.68 9.51
C ALA A 369 -12.64 4.84 9.47
N HIS A 370 -12.42 5.43 8.28
CA HIS A 370 -11.44 6.47 7.99
C HIS A 370 -12.10 7.80 7.58
N LYS A 371 -13.32 8.09 8.07
CA LYS A 371 -14.17 9.18 7.56
C LYS A 371 -13.56 10.59 7.65
N THR A 372 -12.60 10.78 8.53
CA THR A 372 -11.89 12.05 8.73
C THR A 372 -10.76 12.27 7.73
N TYR A 373 -10.31 11.24 7.00
CA TYR A 373 -9.20 11.31 6.06
C TYR A 373 -9.67 11.75 4.67
N TYR A 374 -9.85 13.06 4.49
CA TYR A 374 -10.14 13.69 3.19
C TYR A 374 -9.51 15.08 3.11
N ILE A 375 -9.39 15.62 1.89
CA ILE A 375 -8.80 16.95 1.68
C ILE A 375 -9.82 18.03 1.99
N GLN A 376 -9.49 18.89 2.97
CA GLN A 376 -10.22 20.13 3.18
C GLN A 376 -9.78 21.17 2.15
N THR A 377 -10.59 21.37 1.11
CA THR A 377 -10.22 22.17 -0.07
C THR A 377 -9.82 23.61 0.26
N ASP A 378 -10.37 24.19 1.32
CA ASP A 378 -10.14 25.59 1.66
C ASP A 378 -8.70 25.87 2.09
N GLY A 379 -8.08 24.98 2.88
CA GLY A 379 -6.68 25.13 3.30
C GLY A 379 -5.71 25.00 2.13
N LEU A 380 -5.91 23.99 1.28
CA LEU A 380 -5.11 23.77 0.07
C LEU A 380 -5.25 24.96 -0.91
N GLU A 381 -6.47 25.42 -1.18
CA GLU A 381 -6.69 26.60 -2.04
C GLU A 381 -6.06 27.87 -1.46
N THR A 382 -6.10 28.04 -0.14
CA THR A 382 -5.52 29.21 0.54
C THR A 382 -4.00 29.21 0.39
N PHE A 383 -3.36 28.06 0.62
CA PHE A 383 -1.93 27.90 0.43
C PHE A 383 -1.52 28.15 -1.02
N ARG A 384 -2.25 27.54 -1.98
CA ARG A 384 -2.05 27.75 -3.42
C ARG A 384 -2.11 29.23 -3.78
N LYS A 385 -3.21 29.91 -3.42
CA LYS A 385 -3.42 31.33 -3.70
C LYS A 385 -2.32 32.20 -3.09
N LYS A 386 -1.92 31.93 -1.83
CA LYS A 386 -0.87 32.68 -1.14
C LYS A 386 0.44 32.69 -1.94
N TYR A 387 0.97 31.52 -2.28
CA TYR A 387 2.29 31.42 -2.91
C TYR A 387 2.26 31.75 -4.40
N THR A 388 1.16 31.46 -5.11
CA THR A 388 0.99 31.95 -6.48
C THR A 388 0.97 33.49 -6.54
N ASN A 389 0.29 34.16 -5.59
CA ASN A 389 0.28 35.63 -5.53
C ASN A 389 1.66 36.24 -5.19
N LEU A 390 2.51 35.48 -4.49
CA LEU A 390 3.91 35.87 -4.22
C LEU A 390 4.85 35.60 -5.41
N GLY A 391 4.35 35.03 -6.51
CA GLY A 391 5.14 34.70 -7.69
C GLY A 391 6.01 33.45 -7.53
N CYS A 392 5.72 32.62 -6.54
CA CYS A 392 6.48 31.39 -6.29
C CYS A 392 6.18 30.34 -7.35
N LYS A 393 7.21 29.58 -7.73
CA LYS A 393 7.00 28.31 -8.42
C LYS A 393 6.37 27.33 -7.44
N CYS A 394 5.37 26.60 -7.92
CA CYS A 394 4.65 25.64 -7.09
C CYS A 394 4.56 24.29 -7.81
N GLY A 395 4.41 23.23 -7.03
CA GLY A 395 4.28 21.87 -7.50
C GLY A 395 3.34 21.05 -6.62
N PHE A 396 2.96 19.90 -7.12
CA PHE A 396 2.12 18.93 -6.44
C PHE A 396 2.63 17.51 -6.68
N PHE A 397 2.69 16.72 -5.60
CA PHE A 397 3.03 15.30 -5.68
C PHE A 397 2.22 14.48 -4.67
N ILE A 398 2.20 13.17 -4.87
CA ILE A 398 1.50 12.20 -4.03
C ILE A 398 2.48 11.10 -3.65
N TYR A 399 2.46 10.68 -2.39
CA TYR A 399 3.18 9.51 -1.95
C TYR A 399 2.37 8.66 -0.98
N TYR A 400 2.64 7.35 -0.92
CA TYR A 400 1.93 6.47 0.02
C TYR A 400 2.33 6.75 1.46
N VAL A 401 1.38 6.73 2.40
CA VAL A 401 1.66 6.74 3.85
C VAL A 401 1.84 5.30 4.31
N ASP A 402 2.65 4.56 3.57
CA ASP A 402 3.01 3.19 3.90
C ASP A 402 4.53 3.08 4.05
N TRP A 403 4.99 1.89 4.39
CA TRP A 403 6.39 1.58 4.66
C TRP A 403 7.36 2.15 3.62
N ASP A 404 7.00 2.23 2.34
CA ASP A 404 7.91 2.64 1.26
C ASP A 404 7.93 4.15 0.97
N GLU A 405 6.95 4.92 1.46
CA GLU A 405 6.78 6.36 1.16
C GLU A 405 6.98 6.68 -0.33
N GLN A 406 6.54 5.76 -1.18
CA GLN A 406 6.79 5.80 -2.61
C GLN A 406 6.01 6.97 -3.21
N ILE A 407 6.72 7.83 -3.96
CA ILE A 407 6.09 8.89 -4.75
C ILE A 407 5.40 8.22 -5.94
N THR A 408 4.08 8.35 -5.98
CA THR A 408 3.23 7.73 -7.00
C THR A 408 2.93 8.69 -8.14
N TYR A 409 3.11 9.98 -7.89
CA TYR A 409 2.83 11.03 -8.85
C TYR A 409 3.59 12.30 -8.50
N ALA A 410 4.14 12.97 -9.50
CA ALA A 410 4.56 14.37 -9.40
C ALA A 410 4.18 15.14 -10.66
N ASP A 411 3.68 16.35 -10.48
CA ASP A 411 3.33 17.23 -11.60
C ASP A 411 4.57 17.92 -12.21
N GLN A 412 4.35 18.61 -13.33
CA GLN A 412 5.40 19.34 -14.01
C GLN A 412 6.00 20.46 -13.14
N GLY A 413 5.17 21.12 -12.31
CA GLY A 413 5.64 22.16 -11.40
C GLY A 413 6.65 21.64 -10.39
N THR A 414 6.42 20.43 -9.86
CA THR A 414 7.37 19.71 -9.01
C THR A 414 8.66 19.44 -9.77
N ALA A 415 8.60 18.83 -10.95
CA ALA A 415 9.80 18.57 -11.76
C ALA A 415 10.63 19.84 -12.00
N GLU A 416 10.00 20.97 -12.30
CA GLU A 416 10.66 22.25 -12.52
C GLU A 416 11.34 22.84 -11.28
N ILE A 417 10.74 22.67 -10.09
CA ILE A 417 11.34 23.06 -8.80
C ILE A 417 12.65 22.30 -8.59
N PHE A 418 12.72 21.02 -8.97
CA PHE A 418 13.91 20.19 -8.84
C PHE A 418 14.89 20.32 -10.02
N GLY A 419 14.53 21.04 -11.08
CA GLY A 419 15.36 21.22 -12.27
C GLY A 419 15.35 20.02 -13.21
N CYS A 420 14.30 19.22 -13.14
CA CYS A 420 14.03 18.11 -14.06
C CYS A 420 13.12 18.57 -15.19
N ALA A 421 13.24 17.93 -16.35
CA ALA A 421 12.43 18.20 -17.54
C ALA A 421 11.02 17.59 -17.43
N ASN A 422 10.87 16.47 -16.72
CA ASN A 422 9.63 15.74 -16.56
C ASN A 422 9.61 14.91 -15.27
N GLU A 423 8.45 14.32 -14.98
CA GLU A 423 8.20 13.44 -13.82
C GLU A 423 9.18 12.27 -13.74
N ALA A 424 9.44 11.57 -14.85
CA ALA A 424 10.31 10.39 -14.83
C ALA A 424 11.75 10.73 -14.39
N GLU A 425 12.27 11.87 -14.86
CA GLU A 425 13.58 12.37 -14.46
C GLU A 425 13.60 12.83 -12.99
N PHE A 426 12.50 13.43 -12.51
CA PHE A 426 12.33 13.77 -11.10
C PHE A 426 12.33 12.52 -10.22
N LEU A 427 11.51 11.51 -10.55
CA LEU A 427 11.44 10.25 -9.82
C LEU A 427 12.79 9.53 -9.80
N GLN A 428 13.56 9.61 -10.89
CA GLN A 428 14.92 9.08 -10.94
C GLN A 428 15.88 9.84 -10.02
N LEU A 429 15.81 11.18 -9.99
CA LEU A 429 16.63 12.02 -9.13
C LEU A 429 16.41 11.69 -7.65
N VAL A 430 15.14 11.58 -7.22
CA VAL A 430 14.78 11.32 -5.83
C VAL A 430 14.69 9.82 -5.52
N GLY A 431 15.06 8.91 -6.42
CA GLY A 431 14.94 7.47 -6.19
C GLY A 431 13.52 7.00 -5.85
N GLY A 432 12.50 7.77 -6.21
CA GLY A 432 11.08 7.44 -6.05
C GLY A 432 10.51 7.52 -4.63
N THR A 433 11.18 8.12 -3.65
CA THR A 433 10.69 8.20 -2.25
C THR A 433 10.66 9.63 -1.71
N PHE A 434 9.81 9.90 -0.72
CA PHE A 434 9.77 11.22 -0.07
C PHE A 434 11.03 11.55 0.75
N LYS A 435 11.64 10.57 1.44
CA LYS A 435 12.80 10.82 2.34
C LYS A 435 14.04 11.34 1.63
N THR A 436 14.23 10.93 0.39
CA THR A 436 15.34 11.34 -0.49
C THR A 436 15.13 12.73 -1.10
N LEU A 437 13.92 13.29 -0.97
CA LEU A 437 13.58 14.64 -1.40
C LEU A 437 14.10 15.69 -0.40
N VAL A 438 14.00 15.40 0.89
CA VAL A 438 14.39 16.28 1.99
C VAL A 438 15.91 16.24 2.20
N HIS A 439 16.53 17.41 2.39
CA HIS A 439 17.96 17.47 2.71
C HIS A 439 18.26 16.70 4.01
N ALA A 440 19.38 15.96 4.02
CA ALA A 440 19.70 15.00 5.09
C ALA A 440 19.69 15.60 6.50
N ASN A 441 20.03 16.89 6.65
CA ASN A 441 20.03 17.59 7.93
C ASN A 441 18.61 17.88 8.46
N ASP A 442 17.60 17.90 7.60
CA ASP A 442 16.23 18.32 7.94
C ASP A 442 15.29 17.12 8.12
N ILE A 443 15.67 15.91 7.65
CA ILE A 443 14.80 14.71 7.65
C ILE A 443 14.20 14.44 9.04
N GLU A 444 15.01 14.41 10.09
CA GLU A 444 14.55 14.07 11.45
C GLU A 444 13.61 15.15 12.02
N GLN A 445 13.91 16.42 11.74
CA GLN A 445 13.08 17.55 12.19
C GLN A 445 11.74 17.59 11.46
N VAL A 446 11.75 17.41 10.14
CA VAL A 446 10.55 17.41 9.29
C VAL A 446 9.65 16.25 9.67
N GLN A 447 10.18 15.02 9.77
CA GLN A 447 9.39 13.86 10.18
C GLN A 447 8.77 14.05 11.56
N LYS A 448 9.54 14.55 12.52
CA LYS A 448 9.02 14.82 13.87
C LYS A 448 7.92 15.89 13.85
N SER A 449 8.08 16.93 13.05
CA SER A 449 7.10 18.00 12.89
C SER A 449 5.79 17.47 12.30
N ILE A 450 5.87 16.67 11.22
CA ILE A 450 4.71 16.04 10.58
C ILE A 450 3.96 15.16 11.58
N THR A 451 4.66 14.25 12.28
CA THR A 451 4.04 13.37 13.27
C THR A 451 3.36 14.14 14.40
N GLN A 452 4.02 15.17 14.95
CA GLN A 452 3.46 15.99 16.03
C GLN A 452 2.23 16.80 15.59
N GLN A 453 2.28 17.36 14.38
CA GLN A 453 1.14 18.10 13.81
C GLN A 453 -0.04 17.17 13.58
N GLN A 454 0.19 15.91 13.21
CA GLN A 454 -0.88 14.93 12.99
C GLN A 454 -1.52 14.41 14.27
N GLU A 455 -0.74 14.22 15.33
CA GLU A 455 -1.28 13.84 16.64
C GLU A 455 -2.10 14.97 17.29
N SER A 456 -1.87 16.22 16.88
CA SER A 456 -2.50 17.41 17.47
C SER A 456 -3.54 18.10 16.58
N SER A 457 -3.55 17.83 15.27
CA SER A 457 -4.45 18.45 14.29
C SER A 457 -5.62 17.54 13.95
N SER A 458 -6.84 18.03 14.19
CA SER A 458 -8.08 17.38 13.74
C SER A 458 -8.27 17.37 12.21
N MET A 459 -7.36 17.97 11.45
CA MET A 459 -7.51 18.22 10.01
C MET A 459 -6.67 17.30 9.11
N ASN A 460 -5.94 16.32 9.68
CA ASN A 460 -5.05 15.43 8.91
C ASN A 460 -4.09 16.21 7.98
N LEU A 461 -3.65 17.37 8.46
CA LEU A 461 -2.92 18.38 7.73
C LEU A 461 -1.59 18.64 8.41
N ASP A 462 -0.52 18.71 7.63
CA ASP A 462 0.79 19.17 8.07
C ASP A 462 1.28 20.35 7.22
N LEU A 463 1.96 21.29 7.88
CA LEU A 463 2.61 22.44 7.28
C LEU A 463 4.07 22.42 7.71
N VAL A 464 4.96 22.26 6.74
CA VAL A 464 6.41 22.18 6.99
C VAL A 464 7.18 22.97 5.95
N ASP A 465 8.39 23.38 6.31
CA ASP A 465 9.37 23.94 5.41
C ASP A 465 10.70 23.20 5.55
N TYR A 466 11.39 23.01 4.42
CA TYR A 466 12.64 22.24 4.38
C TYR A 466 13.49 22.56 3.15
N ASP A 467 14.78 22.27 3.27
CA ASP A 467 15.70 22.40 2.15
C ASP A 467 15.68 21.15 1.25
N VAL A 468 15.85 21.37 -0.06
CA VAL A 468 15.99 20.32 -1.08
C VAL A 468 17.19 20.60 -1.97
N ILE A 469 17.76 19.54 -2.56
CA ILE A 469 18.85 19.64 -3.54
C ILE A 469 18.28 19.43 -4.94
N ARG A 470 18.45 20.42 -5.81
CA ARG A 470 18.10 20.32 -7.23
C ARG A 470 19.09 19.43 -7.98
N LYS A 471 18.70 19.00 -9.19
CA LYS A 471 19.55 18.26 -10.12
C LYS A 471 20.90 18.95 -10.41
N ASP A 472 20.92 20.27 -10.42
CA ASP A 472 22.13 21.08 -10.65
C ASP A 472 22.94 21.36 -9.37
N GLY A 473 22.57 20.76 -8.24
CA GLY A 473 23.24 20.90 -6.94
C GLY A 473 22.85 22.17 -6.17
N GLN A 474 21.97 23.03 -6.69
CA GLN A 474 21.50 24.20 -5.94
C GLN A 474 20.54 23.77 -4.82
N ILE A 475 20.67 24.41 -3.66
CA ILE A 475 19.74 24.24 -2.55
C ILE A 475 18.54 25.19 -2.75
N ARG A 476 17.33 24.66 -2.55
CA ARG A 476 16.08 25.42 -2.53
C ARG A 476 15.36 25.19 -1.22
N HIS A 477 14.71 26.23 -0.72
CA HIS A 477 13.89 26.17 0.48
C HIS A 477 12.42 26.11 0.07
N LEU A 478 11.74 25.03 0.44
CA LEU A 478 10.34 24.79 0.08
C LEU A 478 9.42 25.00 1.27
N ALA A 479 8.25 25.60 1.03
CA ALA A 479 7.11 25.48 1.92
C ALA A 479 6.19 24.37 1.41
N ASP A 480 5.64 23.60 2.32
CA ASP A 480 4.86 22.40 2.04
C ASP A 480 3.54 22.42 2.84
N ILE A 481 2.46 21.99 2.19
CA ILE A 481 1.20 21.62 2.83
C ILE A 481 0.81 20.20 2.41
N GLY A 482 0.82 19.29 3.38
CA GLY A 482 0.48 17.87 3.22
C GLY A 482 -0.90 17.55 3.78
N TYR A 483 -1.71 16.78 3.04
CA TYR A 483 -2.95 16.18 3.54
C TYR A 483 -2.82 14.67 3.55
N LYS A 484 -3.04 14.05 4.71
CA LYS A 484 -3.20 12.59 4.82
C LYS A 484 -4.63 12.21 4.44
N VAL A 485 -4.76 11.42 3.40
CA VAL A 485 -6.04 11.01 2.78
C VAL A 485 -6.08 9.49 2.71
N PHE A 486 -7.25 8.88 2.84
CA PHE A 486 -7.42 7.47 2.56
C PHE A 486 -7.90 7.32 1.12
N ASP A 487 -7.24 6.55 0.27
CA ASP A 487 -7.60 6.46 -1.17
C ASP A 487 -8.62 5.36 -1.50
N GLY A 488 -9.13 4.68 -0.47
CA GLY A 488 -9.99 3.51 -0.58
C GLY A 488 -9.28 2.18 -0.28
N GLU A 489 -7.94 2.15 -0.38
CA GLU A 489 -7.11 0.96 -0.15
C GLU A 489 -6.05 1.21 0.93
N ARG A 490 -5.44 2.40 0.96
CA ARG A 490 -4.42 2.79 1.93
C ARG A 490 -4.40 4.30 2.17
N LEU A 491 -3.62 4.72 3.17
CA LEU A 491 -3.37 6.13 3.43
C LEU A 491 -2.32 6.66 2.44
N VAL A 492 -2.53 7.86 1.92
CA VAL A 492 -1.66 8.60 1.00
C VAL A 492 -1.52 10.05 1.41
N TYR A 493 -0.40 10.68 1.10
CA TYR A 493 -0.21 12.12 1.24
C TYR A 493 -0.45 12.84 -0.08
N PHE A 494 -1.29 13.86 -0.04
CA PHE A 494 -1.44 14.85 -1.09
C PHE A 494 -0.66 16.09 -0.70
N VAL A 495 0.41 16.38 -1.44
CA VAL A 495 1.42 17.33 -1.04
C VAL A 495 1.50 18.47 -2.03
N TYR A 496 1.38 19.70 -1.56
CA TYR A 496 1.58 20.88 -2.40
C TYR A 496 2.75 21.70 -1.89
N ILE A 497 3.70 21.96 -2.77
CA ILE A 497 4.94 22.65 -2.45
C ILE A 497 5.04 23.99 -3.16
N ALA A 498 5.73 24.94 -2.54
CA ALA A 498 6.11 26.21 -3.12
C ALA A 498 7.60 26.50 -2.87
N ASP A 499 8.33 26.91 -3.90
CA ASP A 499 9.70 27.39 -3.76
C ASP A 499 9.69 28.81 -3.15
N ILE A 500 10.12 28.89 -1.89
CA ILE A 500 10.15 30.13 -1.10
C ILE A 500 11.56 30.68 -0.91
N THR A 501 12.56 30.10 -1.60
CA THR A 501 13.99 30.44 -1.48
C THR A 501 14.26 31.93 -1.59
N ASP A 502 13.55 32.61 -2.49
CA ASP A 502 13.77 34.03 -2.81
C ASP A 502 12.79 34.98 -2.10
N ILE A 503 11.85 34.45 -1.30
CA ILE A 503 10.94 35.25 -0.47
C ILE A 503 11.67 35.72 0.79
N ASN A 504 12.42 34.83 1.44
CA ASN A 504 13.15 35.13 2.68
C ASN A 504 14.41 36.03 2.47
N LYS A 505 14.67 36.46 1.23
CA LYS A 505 15.80 37.33 0.85
C LYS A 505 15.41 38.80 0.61
N LYS A 506 14.13 39.15 0.76
CA LYS A 506 13.62 40.54 0.76
C LYS A 506 13.14 40.90 2.15
#